data_AF-A0A1G2R619-F1
#
_entry.id   AF-A0A1G2R619-F1
#
_cell.length_a   1.000
_cell.length_b   1.000
_cell.length_c   1.000
_cell.angle_alpha   90.00
_cell.angle_beta   90.00
_cell.angle_gamma   90.00
#
_symmetry.space_group_name_H-M   'P 1'
#
loop_
_entity.id
_entity.type
_entity.pdbx_description
1 polymer ?
#
loop_
_entity_poly.entity_id
_entity_poly.type
_entity_poly.pdbx_seq_one_letter_code
_entity_poly.pdbx_strand_id
1 'polypeptide(L)'
;MSILFYDHLVDKTEVLLFIDHLQEPENHKGKLRQLVDDIIHQGLIEYILQKLHPHQHHTFLTRLEAAPYDPELLSYLKDHISLEFEQDLEKEAAKLISIIKKDLSTPL
;
A
#
# COMPACT_ATOMS: atom_id res chain seq x y z
N MET A 1 3.82 -11.25 -4.48
CA MET A 1 2.72 -10.99 -3.53
C MET A 1 1.40 -11.44 -4.14
N SER A 2 0.41 -11.75 -3.30
CA SER A 2 -0.98 -11.90 -3.73
C SER A 2 -1.54 -10.54 -4.16
N ILE A 3 -2.53 -10.53 -5.05
CA ILE A 3 -3.27 -9.31 -5.40
C ILE A 3 -3.98 -8.82 -4.13
N LEU A 4 -3.89 -7.51 -3.85
CA LEU A 4 -4.57 -6.85 -2.74
C LEU A 4 -5.72 -5.99 -3.26
N PHE A 5 -6.76 -5.82 -2.45
CA PHE A 5 -7.97 -5.10 -2.83
C PHE A 5 -7.68 -3.65 -3.25
N TYR A 6 -6.63 -3.03 -2.72
CA TYR A 6 -6.23 -1.66 -3.04
C TYR A 6 -5.15 -1.56 -4.13
N ASP A 7 -4.69 -2.66 -4.72
CA ASP A 7 -3.57 -2.62 -5.69
C ASP A 7 -3.84 -1.68 -6.87
N HIS A 8 -5.11 -1.56 -7.27
CA HIS A 8 -5.55 -0.66 -8.34
C HIS A 8 -5.44 0.84 -7.99
N LEU A 9 -5.31 1.18 -6.70
CA LEU A 9 -5.14 2.54 -6.21
C LEU A 9 -3.66 2.95 -6.09
N VAL A 10 -2.73 2.01 -6.27
CA VAL A 10 -1.30 2.22 -6.04
C VAL A 10 -0.55 2.25 -7.36
N ASP A 11 -0.21 3.45 -7.83
CA ASP A 11 0.75 3.62 -8.92
C ASP A 11 2.18 3.72 -8.40
N LYS A 12 2.93 2.62 -8.52
CA LYS A 12 4.36 2.52 -8.17
C LYS A 12 5.28 2.43 -9.39
N THR A 13 4.76 2.70 -10.59
CA THR A 13 5.49 2.47 -11.86
C THR A 13 6.84 3.17 -11.90
N GLU A 14 6.89 4.45 -11.54
CA GLU A 14 8.13 5.22 -11.55
C GLU A 14 9.17 4.70 -10.55
N VAL A 15 8.73 4.25 -9.38
CA VAL A 15 9.60 3.68 -8.35
C VAL A 15 10.22 2.38 -8.83
N LEU A 16 9.43 1.51 -9.46
CA LEU A 16 9.92 0.25 -10.01
C LEU A 16 10.92 0.48 -11.15
N LEU A 17 10.62 1.41 -12.06
CA LEU A 17 11.55 1.81 -13.13
C LEU A 17 12.86 2.34 -12.57
N PHE A 18 12.82 3.15 -11.51
CA PHE A 18 14.03 3.63 -10.84
C PHE A 18 14.89 2.47 -10.33
N ILE A 19 14.28 1.50 -9.64
CA ILE A 19 14.97 0.31 -9.12
C ILE A 19 15.58 -0.52 -10.27
N ASP A 20 14.87 -0.67 -11.38
CA ASP A 20 15.36 -1.38 -12.56
C ASP A 20 16.62 -0.75 -13.16
N HIS A 21 16.74 0.58 -13.09
CA HIS A 21 17.89 1.32 -13.60
C HIS A 21 19.10 1.38 -12.66
N LEU A 22 18.98 0.92 -11.41
CA LEU A 22 20.13 0.87 -10.49
C LEU A 22 21.22 -0.07 -11.01
N GLN A 23 22.49 0.28 -10.80
CA GLN A 23 23.64 -0.58 -11.12
C GLN A 23 23.90 -1.60 -10.00
N GLU A 24 22.86 -2.31 -9.59
CA GLU A 24 22.90 -3.30 -8.52
C GLU A 24 22.57 -4.70 -9.07
N PRO A 25 23.06 -5.78 -8.44
CA PRO A 25 22.68 -7.13 -8.82
C PRO A 25 21.17 -7.38 -8.65
N GLU A 26 20.59 -8.27 -9.46
CA GLU A 26 19.13 -8.50 -9.49
C GLU A 26 18.56 -8.96 -8.14
N ASN A 27 19.34 -9.67 -7.33
CA ASN A 27 18.92 -10.06 -5.98
C ASN A 27 18.71 -8.85 -5.05
N HIS A 28 19.50 -7.79 -5.18
CA HIS A 28 19.37 -6.54 -4.44
C HIS A 28 18.16 -5.76 -4.96
N LYS A 29 18.00 -5.65 -6.28
CA LYS A 29 16.81 -5.03 -6.89
C LYS A 29 15.52 -5.72 -6.44
N GLY A 30 15.48 -7.05 -6.45
CA GLY A 30 14.35 -7.83 -5.96
C GLY A 30 14.01 -7.53 -4.49
N LYS A 31 15.02 -7.39 -3.62
CA LYS A 31 14.82 -6.98 -2.22
C LYS A 31 14.28 -5.56 -2.10
N LEU A 32 14.75 -4.63 -2.93
CA LEU A 32 14.23 -3.26 -2.95
C LEU A 32 12.77 -3.21 -3.38
N ARG A 33 12.38 -3.95 -4.43
CA ARG A 33 10.97 -4.07 -4.84
C ARG A 33 10.10 -4.60 -3.72
N GLN A 34 10.54 -5.66 -3.06
CA GLN A 34 9.83 -6.24 -1.92
C GLN A 34 9.70 -5.23 -0.77
N LEU A 35 10.76 -4.50 -0.45
CA LEU A 35 10.73 -3.47 0.59
C LEU A 35 9.76 -2.34 0.25
N VAL A 36 9.71 -1.90 -1.00
CA VAL A 36 8.71 -0.91 -1.47
C VAL A 36 7.30 -1.43 -1.25
N ASP A 37 7.04 -2.68 -1.65
CA ASP A 37 5.72 -3.30 -1.46
C ASP A 37 5.34 -3.42 0.02
N ASP A 38 6.29 -3.80 0.88
CA ASP A 38 6.09 -3.93 2.33
C ASP A 38 5.80 -2.57 2.98
N ILE A 39 6.53 -1.51 2.60
CA ILE A 39 6.31 -0.14 3.11
C ILE A 39 4.92 0.36 2.71
N ILE A 40 4.52 0.16 1.45
CA ILE A 40 3.19 0.57 0.98
C ILE A 40 2.11 -0.21 1.73
N HIS A 41 2.26 -1.53 1.84
CA HIS A 41 1.29 -2.36 2.55
C HIS A 41 1.13 -1.91 3.99
N GLN A 42 2.23 -1.82 4.73
CA GLN A 42 2.19 -1.39 6.13
C GLN A 42 1.58 0.00 6.28
N GLY A 43 2.00 0.97 5.47
CA GLY A 43 1.50 2.35 5.54
C GLY A 43 -0.01 2.45 5.28
N LEU A 44 -0.53 1.71 4.29
CA LEU A 44 -1.96 1.70 3.98
C LEU A 44 -2.77 0.99 5.07
N ILE A 45 -2.29 -0.13 5.61
CA ILE A 45 -2.97 -0.83 6.71
C ILE A 45 -2.99 0.05 7.96
N GLU A 46 -1.87 0.68 8.32
CA GLU A 46 -1.82 1.62 9.44
C GLU A 46 -2.81 2.78 9.25
N TYR A 47 -2.87 3.36 8.06
CA TYR A 47 -3.82 4.42 7.73
C TYR A 47 -5.28 3.96 7.90
N ILE A 48 -5.62 2.78 7.38
CA ILE A 48 -6.96 2.20 7.52
C ILE A 48 -7.32 2.01 9.00
N LEU A 49 -6.43 1.41 9.79
CA LEU A 49 -6.68 1.16 11.21
C LEU A 49 -6.80 2.46 12.02
N GLN A 50 -6.08 3.52 11.66
CA GLN A 50 -6.24 4.83 12.30
C GLN A 50 -7.62 5.45 12.05
N LYS A 51 -8.28 5.09 10.95
CA LYS A 51 -9.59 5.62 10.55
C LYS A 51 -10.75 4.76 11.02
N LEU A 52 -10.54 3.44 11.12
CA LEU A 52 -11.51 2.52 11.69
C LEU A 52 -11.62 2.69 13.21
N HIS A 53 -12.83 2.47 13.74
CA HIS A 53 -12.99 2.34 15.19
C HIS A 53 -12.22 1.10 15.70
N PRO A 54 -11.60 1.15 16.90
CA PRO A 54 -10.81 0.03 17.45
C PRO A 54 -11.55 -1.32 17.47
N HIS A 55 -12.87 -1.31 17.69
CA HIS A 55 -13.69 -2.53 17.70
C HIS A 55 -13.83 -3.20 16.32
N GLN A 56 -13.55 -2.47 15.23
CA GLN A 56 -13.64 -2.96 13.86
C GLN A 56 -12.30 -3.48 13.34
N HIS A 57 -11.19 -3.19 14.02
CA HIS A 57 -9.83 -3.57 13.59
C HIS A 57 -9.70 -5.08 13.40
N HIS A 58 -10.11 -5.87 14.40
CA HIS A 58 -10.01 -7.33 14.34
C HIS A 58 -10.85 -7.91 13.21
N THR A 59 -12.08 -7.40 13.02
CA THR A 59 -12.97 -7.84 11.93
C THR A 59 -12.36 -7.55 10.56
N PHE A 60 -11.84 -6.33 10.37
CA PHE A 60 -11.19 -5.95 9.11
C PHE A 60 -9.96 -6.83 8.82
N LEU A 61 -9.06 -6.97 9.79
CA LEU A 61 -7.84 -7.77 9.63
C LEU A 61 -8.13 -9.24 9.35
N THR A 62 -9.15 -9.81 9.99
CA THR A 62 -9.57 -11.21 9.74
C THR A 62 -10.09 -11.38 8.31
N ARG A 63 -10.86 -10.42 7.79
CA ARG A 63 -11.34 -10.45 6.40
C ARG A 63 -10.20 -10.28 5.41
N LEU A 64 -9.28 -9.36 5.69
CA LEU A 64 -8.10 -9.11 4.89
C LEU A 64 -7.19 -10.34 4.79
N GLU A 65 -6.96 -11.04 5.90
CA GLU A 65 -6.15 -12.27 5.92
C GLU A 65 -6.82 -13.40 5.14
N ALA A 66 -8.14 -13.54 5.25
CA ALA A 66 -8.90 -14.58 4.58
C ALA A 66 -9.01 -14.37 3.06
N ALA A 67 -9.23 -13.13 2.62
CA ALA A 67 -9.45 -12.79 1.22
C ALA A 67 -8.87 -11.40 0.87
N PRO A 68 -7.53 -11.27 0.73
CA PRO A 68 -6.88 -9.96 0.60
C PRO A 68 -7.19 -9.21 -0.69
N TYR A 69 -7.62 -9.92 -1.74
CA TYR A 69 -8.02 -9.37 -3.04
C TYR A 69 -9.50 -8.97 -3.09
N ASP A 70 -10.28 -9.24 -2.04
CA ASP A 70 -11.72 -9.09 -2.07
C ASP A 70 -12.13 -7.60 -2.17
N PRO A 71 -12.78 -7.15 -3.25
CA PRO A 71 -13.24 -5.77 -3.37
C PRO A 71 -14.26 -5.38 -2.30
N GLU A 72 -14.93 -6.35 -1.65
CA GLU A 72 -15.83 -6.06 -0.52
C GLU A 72 -15.10 -5.47 0.68
N LEU A 73 -13.77 -5.64 0.79
CA LEU A 73 -12.96 -4.95 1.80
C LEU A 73 -13.06 -3.43 1.64
N LEU A 74 -13.06 -2.92 0.41
CA LEU A 74 -13.19 -1.49 0.15
C LEU A 74 -14.60 -1.00 0.48
N SER A 75 -15.64 -1.77 0.13
CA SER A 75 -17.02 -1.47 0.50
C SER A 75 -17.20 -1.41 2.02
N TYR A 76 -16.62 -2.38 2.75
CA TYR A 76 -16.63 -2.39 4.21
C TYR A 76 -16.03 -1.10 4.79
N LEU A 77 -14.90 -0.65 4.26
CA LEU A 77 -14.25 0.58 4.72
C LEU A 77 -15.11 1.81 4.42
N LYS A 78 -15.77 1.87 3.26
CA LYS A 78 -16.67 2.97 2.92
C LYS A 78 -17.89 3.07 3.85
N ASP A 79 -18.47 1.92 4.19
CA ASP A 79 -19.64 1.85 5.07
C ASP A 79 -19.32 2.22 6.52
N HIS A 80 -18.07 1.98 6.96
CA HIS A 80 -17.65 2.19 8.34
C HIS A 80 -16.85 3.47 8.59
N ILE A 81 -16.30 4.10 7.54
CA ILE A 81 -15.49 5.33 7.66
C ILE A 81 -16.19 6.48 6.91
N SER A 82 -16.23 6.41 5.58
CA SER A 82 -16.85 7.40 4.70
C SER A 82 -16.95 6.91 3.26
N LEU A 83 -17.93 7.38 2.49
CA LEU A 83 -18.06 7.04 1.06
C LEU A 83 -16.84 7.46 0.23
N GLU A 84 -16.17 8.54 0.62
CA GLU A 84 -14.97 9.08 -0.05
C GLU A 84 -13.67 8.38 0.37
N PHE A 85 -13.74 7.36 1.23
CA PHE A 85 -12.55 6.72 1.79
C PHE A 85 -11.61 6.13 0.74
N GLU A 86 -12.14 5.67 -0.40
CA GLU A 86 -11.32 5.19 -1.52
C GLU A 86 -10.38 6.29 -2.05
N GLN A 87 -10.89 7.51 -2.24
CA GLN A 87 -10.07 8.64 -2.70
C GLN A 87 -9.05 9.04 -1.63
N ASP A 88 -9.42 8.93 -0.36
CA ASP A 88 -8.49 9.22 0.75
C ASP A 88 -7.37 8.18 0.82
N LEU A 89 -7.68 6.90 0.56
CA LEU A 89 -6.71 5.82 0.48
C LEU A 89 -5.76 5.98 -0.72
N GLU A 90 -6.30 6.36 -1.88
CA GLU A 90 -5.49 6.67 -3.08
C GLU A 90 -4.51 7.83 -2.82
N LYS A 91 -4.97 8.90 -2.15
CA LYS A 91 -4.09 10.02 -1.76
C LYS A 91 -3.00 9.60 -0.80
N GLU A 92 -3.32 8.75 0.19
CA GLU A 92 -2.31 8.25 1.12
C GLU A 92 -1.30 7.34 0.40
N ALA A 93 -1.75 6.48 -0.52
CA ALA A 93 -0.87 5.68 -1.38
C ALA A 93 0.08 6.57 -2.18
N ALA A 94 -0.44 7.59 -2.88
CA ALA A 94 0.37 8.53 -3.65
C ALA A 94 1.40 9.27 -2.78
N LYS A 95 1.04 9.63 -1.55
CA LYS A 95 1.94 10.24 -0.58
C LYS A 95 3.06 9.28 -0.16
N LEU A 96 2.74 8.02 0.14
CA LEU A 96 3.75 6.99 0.45
C LEU A 96 4.72 6.78 -0.72
N ILE A 97 4.20 6.67 -1.94
CA ILE A 97 5.02 6.57 -3.16
C ILE A 97 5.95 7.77 -3.32
N SER A 98 5.44 8.99 -3.09
CA SER A 98 6.26 10.20 -3.15
C SER A 98 7.39 10.21 -2.10
N ILE A 99 7.14 9.69 -0.90
CA ILE A 99 8.16 9.56 0.15
C ILE A 99 9.23 8.55 -0.28
N ILE A 100 8.80 7.35 -0.69
CA ILE A 100 9.70 6.29 -1.17
C ILE A 100 10.57 6.78 -2.32
N LYS A 101 9.98 7.45 -3.31
CA LYS A 101 10.71 8.00 -4.46
C LYS A 101 11.76 9.02 -4.03
N LYS A 102 11.43 9.89 -3.07
CA LYS A 102 12.37 10.89 -2.55
C LYS A 102 13.54 10.23 -1.84
N ASP A 103 13.27 9.24 -1.01
CA ASP A 103 14.31 8.52 -0.27
C ASP A 103 15.24 7.75 -1.22
N LEU A 104 14.70 7.11 -2.26
CA LEU A 104 15.49 6.44 -3.29
C LEU A 104 16.33 7.40 -4.16
N SER A 105 15.83 8.63 -4.38
CA SER A 105 16.51 9.62 -5.24
C SER A 105 17.53 10.48 -4.47
N THR A 106 17.57 10.40 -3.15
CA THR A 106 18.50 11.20 -2.35
C THR A 106 19.88 10.55 -2.39
N PRO A 107 20.93 11.21 -2.93
CA PRO A 107 22.27 10.65 -2.91
C PRO A 107 22.75 10.53 -1.46
N LEU A 108 23.21 9.33 -1.10
CA LEU A 108 23.96 9.04 0.14
C LEU A 108 25.27 9.83 0.19
#